data_AF-A0A075ULR9-F1
#
_entry.id   AF-A0A075ULR9-F1
#
_cell.length_a   1.000
_cell.length_b   1.000
_cell.length_c   1.000
_cell.angle_alpha   90.00
_cell.angle_beta   90.00
_cell.angle_gamma   90.00
#
_symmetry.space_group_name_H-M   'P 1'
#
loop_
_entity.id
_entity.type
_entity.pdbx_description
1 polymer ?
#
loop_
_entity_poly.entity_id
_entity_poly.type
_entity_poly.pdbx_seq_one_letter_code
_entity_poly.pdbx_strand_id
1 'polypeptide(L)' 'MLRELIGGARSFSDLTARRLAVREELPGFPSRTSYRLTPAGQELRPLLLELYRSGSALLAQ' A
#
# COMPACT_ATOMS: atom_id res chain seq x y z
N MET A 1 12.19 13.58 4.18
CA MET A 1 10.77 13.27 4.42
C MET A 1 10.13 12.40 3.33
N LEU A 2 10.19 12.75 2.04
CA LEU A 2 9.51 11.98 0.98
C LEU A 2 10.02 10.52 0.80
N ARG A 3 11.32 10.26 1.05
CA ARG A 3 11.92 8.90 0.94
C ARG A 3 11.40 7.91 2.00
N GLU A 4 11.03 8.38 3.18
CA GLU A 4 10.47 7.56 4.27
C GLU A 4 9.05 7.08 3.92
N LEU A 5 8.27 7.93 3.25
CA LEU A 5 6.90 7.64 2.81
C LEU A 5 6.87 6.63 1.66
N ILE A 6 7.77 6.75 0.69
CA ILE A 6 7.82 5.85 -0.49
C ILE A 6 8.56 4.54 -0.17
N GLY A 7 9.57 4.57 0.73
CA GLY A 7 10.36 3.39 1.11
C GLY A 7 9.81 2.59 2.29
N GLY A 8 8.84 3.13 3.03
CA GLY A 8 8.42 2.60 4.33
C GLY A 8 7.38 1.48 4.30
N ALA A 9 6.71 1.26 3.17
CA ALA A 9 5.73 0.20 2.99
C ALA A 9 6.09 -0.63 1.76
N ARG A 10 7.23 -1.31 1.82
CA ARG A 10 7.71 -2.15 0.72
C ARG A 10 7.07 -3.55 0.75
N SER A 11 6.32 -3.85 1.80
CA SER A 11 5.62 -5.12 2.00
C SER A 11 4.20 -4.92 2.50
N PHE A 12 3.29 -5.83 2.15
CA PHE A 12 1.96 -5.91 2.75
C PHE A 12 2.02 -6.12 4.27
N SER A 13 3.10 -6.72 4.79
CA SER A 13 3.34 -6.84 6.23
C SER A 13 3.54 -5.48 6.90
N ASP A 14 4.25 -4.54 6.25
CA ASP A 14 4.47 -3.18 6.78
C ASP A 14 3.16 -2.38 6.78
N LEU A 15 2.36 -2.53 5.72
CA LEU A 15 1.03 -1.92 5.64
C LEU A 15 0.11 -2.46 6.73
N THR A 16 0.21 -3.75 7.03
CA THR A 16 -0.54 -4.38 8.13
C THR A 16 -0.06 -3.86 9.49
N ALA A 17 1.24 -3.76 9.71
CA ALA A 17 1.83 -3.19 10.94
C ALA A 17 1.39 -1.73 11.18
N ARG A 18 1.18 -0.97 10.11
CA ARG A 18 0.70 0.43 10.14
C ARG A 18 -0.82 0.57 10.13
N ARG A 19 -1.58 -0.53 10.20
CA ARG A 19 -3.06 -0.56 10.15
C ARG A 19 -3.67 0.02 8.86
N LEU A 20 -2.91 -0.01 7.77
CA LEU A 20 -3.34 0.41 6.43
C LEU A 20 -3.89 -0.78 5.62
N ALA A 21 -3.54 -2.00 6.00
CA ALA A 21 -4.08 -3.22 5.42
C ALA A 21 -4.42 -4.24 6.51
N VAL A 22 -5.31 -5.16 6.18
CA VAL A 22 -5.63 -6.35 6.97
C VAL A 22 -5.22 -7.56 6.17
N ARG A 23 -4.53 -8.49 6.82
CA ARG A 23 -4.20 -9.82 6.31
C ARG A 23 -5.25 -10.81 6.78
N GLU A 24 -5.79 -11.60 5.86
CA GLU A 24 -6.76 -12.64 6.14
C GLU A 24 -6.28 -13.96 5.54
N GLU A 25 -6.14 -14.98 6.39
CA GLU A 25 -5.85 -16.34 5.96
C GLU A 25 -7.16 -17.05 5.62
N LEU A 26 -7.26 -17.51 4.38
CA LEU A 26 -8.41 -18.23 3.88
C LEU A 26 -8.17 -19.75 4.10
N PRO A 27 -9.01 -20.42 4.90
CA PRO A 27 -8.87 -21.84 5.16
C PRO A 27 -9.14 -22.67 3.89
N GLY A 28 -8.51 -23.84 3.80
CA GLY A 28 -8.61 -24.75 2.65
C GLY A 28 -7.24 -25.26 2.20
N PHE A 29 -7.22 -26.12 1.17
CA PHE A 29 -5.98 -26.61 0.57
C PHE A 29 -5.89 -26.26 -0.93
N PRO A 30 -4.86 -25.53 -1.36
CA PRO A 30 -3.83 -24.86 -0.54
C PRO A 30 -4.41 -23.66 0.23
N SER A 31 -3.86 -23.38 1.41
CA SER A 31 -4.22 -22.19 2.19
C SER A 31 -3.85 -20.93 1.41
N ARG A 32 -4.75 -19.94 1.34
CA ARG A 32 -4.50 -18.69 0.63
C ARG A 32 -4.39 -17.53 1.62
N THR A 33 -3.52 -16.58 1.33
CA THR A 33 -3.49 -15.30 2.05
C THR A 33 -4.12 -14.23 1.18
N SER A 34 -5.08 -13.49 1.72
CA SER A 34 -5.63 -12.30 1.10
C SER A 34 -5.27 -11.06 1.92
N TYR A 35 -5.12 -9.93 1.24
CA TYR A 35 -4.90 -8.63 1.87
C TYR A 35 -5.99 -7.67 1.40
N ARG A 36 -6.54 -6.91 2.33
CA ARG A 36 -7.53 -5.86 2.04
C ARG A 36 -7.10 -4.55 2.69
N LEU A 37 -7.24 -3.44 1.99
CA LEU A 37 -7.00 -2.12 2.58
C LEU A 37 -8.05 -1.83 3.66
N THR A 38 -7.62 -1.22 4.76
CA THR A 38 -8.54 -0.65 5.75
C THR A 38 -9.16 0.64 5.19
N PRO A 39 -10.22 1.19 5.81
CA PRO A 39 -10.73 2.52 5.45
C PRO A 39 -9.62 3.59 5.43
N ALA A 40 -8.77 3.62 6.46
CA ALA A 40 -7.62 4.53 6.51
C ALA A 40 -6.59 4.25 5.39
N GLY A 41 -6.38 2.98 5.02
CA GLY A 41 -5.56 2.61 3.87
C GLY A 41 -6.13 3.10 2.53
N GLN A 42 -7.45 3.10 2.38
CA GLN A 42 -8.12 3.60 1.18
C GLN A 42 -8.03 5.13 1.07
N GLU A 43 -8.01 5.85 2.19
CA GLU A 43 -7.83 7.31 2.22
C GLU A 43 -6.47 7.76 1.68
N LEU A 44 -5.49 6.87 1.59
CA LEU A 44 -4.19 7.17 0.97
C LEU A 44 -4.26 7.25 -0.56
N ARG A 45 -5.32 6.72 -1.18
CA ARG A 45 -5.44 6.63 -2.64
C ARG A 45 -5.26 7.98 -3.36
N PRO A 46 -5.89 9.10 -2.94
CA PRO A 46 -5.70 10.39 -3.60
C PRO A 46 -4.25 10.88 -3.56
N LEU A 47 -3.57 10.70 -2.43
CA LEU A 47 -2.16 11.06 -2.27
C LEU A 47 -1.27 10.22 -3.20
N LEU A 48 -1.48 8.91 -3.25
CA LEU A 48 -0.72 8.00 -4.12
C LEU A 48 -0.91 8.34 -5.61
N LEU A 49 -2.12 8.74 -5.99
CA LEU A 49 -2.41 9.18 -7.36
C LEU A 49 -1.67 10.46 -7.71
N GLU A 50 -1.64 11.45 -6.80
CA GLU A 50 -0.90 12.69 -7.06
C GLU A 50 0.60 12.43 -7.16
N LEU A 51 1.17 11.66 -6.23
CA LEU A 51 2.59 11.29 -6.28
C LEU A 51 2.95 10.56 -7.58
N TYR A 52 2.09 9.65 -8.03
CA TYR A 52 2.27 8.97 -9.31
C TYR A 52 2.25 9.95 -10.47
N ARG A 53 1.24 10.83 -10.55
CA ARG A 53 1.14 11.87 -11.60
C ARG A 53 2.37 12.75 -11.64
N SER A 54 2.76 13.34 -10.51
CA SER A 54 3.91 14.23 -10.43
C SER A 54 5.20 13.48 -10.79
N GLY A 55 5.37 12.25 -10.30
CA GLY A 55 6.52 11.41 -10.64
C GLY A 55 6.62 11.09 -12.13
N SER A 56 5.51 10.71 -12.77
CA SER A 56 5.47 10.47 -14.21
C SER A 56 5.83 11.70 -15.03
N ALA A 57 5.34 12.89 -14.64
CA ALA A 57 5.67 14.14 -15.32
C ALA A 57 7.15 14.54 -15.19
N LEU A 58 7.77 14.22 -14.05
CA LEU A 58 9.21 14.45 -13.83
C LEU A 58 10.09 13.49 -14.64
N LEU A 59 9.67 12.23 -14.78
CA LEU A 59 10.42 11.22 -15.54
C LEU A 59 10.27 11.35 -17.07
N ALA A 60 9.29 12.13 -17.53
CA ALA A 60 9.05 12.37 -18.95
C ALA A 60 9.84 13.58 -19.51
N GLN A 61 10.65 14.23 -18.68
CA GLN A 61 11.57 15.32 -19.03
C GLN A 61 12.97 14.78 -19.27
#